data_AF-Q74AE9-F1
#
_entry.id   AF-Q74AE9-F1
#
_cell.length_a   1.000
_cell.length_b   1.000
_cell.length_c   1.000
_cell.angle_alpha   90.00
_cell.angle_beta   90.00
_cell.angle_gamma   90.00
#
_symmetry.space_group_name_H-M   'P 1'
#
loop_
_entity.id
_entity.type
_entity.pdbx_description
1 polymer ?
#
loop_
_entity_poly.entity_id
_entity_poly.type
_entity_poly.pdbx_seq_one_letter_code
_entity_poly.pdbx_strand_id
1 'polypeptide(L)'
;MSKKPEVTFKYIFTYDYNPVYVNGAHGGISPRGDLVVNFYLERPPLPNEVTHELTPSGTIGAETSVEPEDFAQSLVRFVPTGVVLNYHTARELHHWLGEKVRELDALEQHKAALRAAAQQPGDEDVQH
;
A
#
# COMPACT_ATOMS: atom_id res chain seq x y z
N MET A 1 18.67 26.42 -37.18
CA MET A 1 18.93 26.32 -35.72
C MET A 1 19.53 24.96 -35.45
N SER A 2 20.65 24.88 -34.71
CA SER A 2 21.25 23.57 -34.38
C SER A 2 20.41 22.89 -33.31
N LYS A 3 20.07 21.62 -33.51
CA LYS A 3 19.24 20.85 -32.59
C LYS A 3 20.02 20.61 -31.28
N LYS A 4 19.39 20.83 -30.13
CA LYS A 4 20.02 20.57 -28.82
C LYS A 4 20.35 19.07 -28.68
N PRO A 5 21.37 18.69 -27.90
CA PRO A 5 21.60 17.28 -27.56
C PRO A 5 20.35 16.69 -26.91
N GLU A 6 19.94 15.51 -27.38
CA GLU A 6 18.79 14.76 -26.88
C GLU A 6 19.24 13.37 -26.44
N VAL A 7 18.60 12.84 -25.40
CA VAL A 7 18.79 11.46 -24.93
C VAL A 7 17.42 10.79 -24.81
N THR A 8 17.32 9.55 -25.31
CA THR A 8 16.10 8.75 -25.22
C THR A 8 16.33 7.60 -24.24
N PHE A 9 15.48 7.52 -23.22
CA PHE A 9 15.46 6.39 -22.30
C PHE A 9 14.50 5.33 -22.80
N LYS A 10 14.97 4.09 -22.88
CA LYS A 10 14.13 2.92 -23.13
C LYS A 10 13.91 2.20 -21.80
N TYR A 11 12.66 2.01 -21.44
CA TYR A 11 12.28 1.27 -20.23
C TYR A 11 12.14 -0.20 -20.59
N ILE A 12 12.85 -1.05 -19.88
CA ILE A 12 12.80 -2.51 -20.03
C ILE A 12 12.33 -3.07 -18.69
N PHE A 13 11.21 -3.75 -18.72
CA PHE A 13 10.66 -4.45 -17.56
C PHE A 13 11.02 -5.94 -17.66
N THR A 14 11.25 -6.57 -16.52
CA THR A 14 11.33 -8.03 -16.46
C THR A 14 9.94 -8.63 -16.74
N TYR A 15 9.89 -9.88 -17.18
CA TYR A 15 8.62 -10.56 -17.47
C TYR A 15 7.69 -10.62 -16.24
N ASP A 16 8.28 -10.69 -15.05
CA ASP A 16 7.62 -10.76 -13.75
C ASP A 16 7.48 -9.39 -13.06
N TYR A 17 7.70 -8.27 -13.77
CA TYR A 17 7.49 -6.96 -13.19
C TYR A 17 6.02 -6.77 -12.80
N ASN A 18 5.76 -6.80 -11.49
CA ASN A 18 4.43 -6.72 -10.92
C ASN A 18 4.42 -5.70 -9.78
N PRO A 19 3.92 -4.47 -10.02
CA PRO A 19 3.68 -3.50 -8.96
C PRO A 19 2.72 -4.08 -7.92
N VAL A 20 3.15 -4.08 -6.65
CA VAL A 20 2.38 -4.60 -5.53
C VAL A 20 1.95 -3.46 -4.62
N TYR A 21 0.74 -3.56 -4.08
CA TYR A 21 0.30 -2.67 -3.03
C TYR A 21 1.04 -2.99 -1.73
N VAL A 22 1.57 -1.96 -1.08
CA VAL A 22 2.27 -2.02 0.20
C VAL A 22 1.77 -0.89 1.08
N ASN A 23 1.71 -1.10 2.39
CA ASN A 23 1.23 -0.12 3.36
C ASN A 23 2.31 0.31 4.37
N GLY A 24 3.53 -0.19 4.23
CA GLY A 24 4.67 0.27 5.02
C GLY A 24 6.01 -0.20 4.47
N ALA A 25 7.06 0.20 5.16
CA ALA A 25 8.43 -0.22 4.88
C ALA A 25 9.23 -0.42 6.17
N HIS A 26 10.09 -1.43 6.19
CA HIS A 26 11.03 -1.71 7.28
C HIS A 26 12.45 -1.76 6.70
N GLY A 27 13.39 -1.08 7.35
CA GLY A 27 14.73 -0.97 6.81
C GLY A 27 15.73 -0.36 7.77
N GLY A 28 16.93 -0.16 7.26
CA GLY A 28 18.04 0.42 8.03
C GLY A 28 19.28 0.64 7.17
N ILE A 29 20.30 1.22 7.79
CA ILE A 29 21.60 1.42 7.16
C ILE A 29 22.42 0.13 7.37
N SER A 30 22.89 -0.46 6.28
CA SER A 30 23.76 -1.63 6.33
C SER A 30 25.15 -1.25 6.87
N PRO A 31 25.95 -2.22 7.35
CA PRO A 31 27.34 -1.94 7.74
C PRO A 31 28.22 -1.34 6.63
N ARG A 32 27.78 -1.38 5.37
CA ARG A 32 28.47 -0.79 4.22
C ARG A 32 27.99 0.62 3.89
N GLY A 33 27.01 1.15 4.62
CA GLY A 33 26.45 2.49 4.41
C GLY A 33 25.32 2.56 3.37
N ASP A 34 24.86 1.43 2.84
CA ASP A 34 23.69 1.37 1.97
C ASP A 34 22.39 1.37 2.78
N LEU A 35 21.36 2.05 2.30
CA LEU A 35 20.01 1.99 2.83
C LEU A 35 19.30 0.74 2.28
N VAL A 36 18.88 -0.14 3.18
CA VAL A 36 18.01 -1.28 2.86
C VAL A 36 16.59 -0.91 3.19
N VAL A 37 15.66 -1.08 2.23
CA VAL A 37 14.22 -0.83 2.41
C VAL A 37 13.44 -2.05 1.95
N ASN A 38 12.69 -2.65 2.87
CA ASN A 38 11.77 -3.75 2.57
C ASN A 38 10.34 -3.23 2.67
N PHE A 39 9.61 -3.25 1.56
CA PHE A 39 8.21 -2.82 1.54
C PHE A 39 7.32 -3.97 2.00
N TYR A 40 6.30 -3.67 2.79
CA TYR A 40 5.42 -4.68 3.35
C TYR A 40 3.94 -4.31 3.25
N LEU A 41 3.10 -5.34 3.28
CA LEU A 41 1.66 -5.27 3.47
C LEU A 41 1.30 -5.95 4.79
N GLU A 42 0.63 -5.21 5.67
CA GLU A 42 0.03 -5.75 6.87
C GLU A 42 -1.44 -6.12 6.66
N ARG A 43 -1.82 -7.31 7.12
CA ARG A 43 -3.20 -7.80 7.10
C ARG A 43 -3.47 -8.78 8.24
N PRO A 44 -4.73 -9.00 8.63
CA PRO A 44 -5.08 -10.17 9.43
C PRO A 44 -4.63 -11.47 8.73
N PRO A 45 -4.14 -12.45 9.49
CA PRO A 45 -3.85 -13.78 8.96
C PRO A 45 -5.13 -14.43 8.43
N LEU A 46 -4.93 -15.37 7.51
CA LEU A 46 -5.95 -16.32 7.13
C LEU A 46 -5.61 -17.64 7.82
N PRO A 47 -6.60 -18.42 8.23
CA PRO A 47 -6.34 -19.77 8.71
C PRO A 47 -5.77 -20.62 7.56
N ASN A 48 -4.93 -21.59 7.91
CA ASN A 48 -4.42 -22.57 6.96
C ASN A 48 -5.52 -23.54 6.53
N GLU A 49 -6.37 -23.92 7.49
CA GLU A 49 -7.55 -24.76 7.28
C GLU A 49 -8.66 -24.39 8.26
N VAL A 50 -9.89 -24.64 7.84
CA VAL A 50 -11.11 -24.53 8.63
C VAL A 50 -11.90 -25.82 8.43
N THR A 51 -12.21 -26.52 9.51
CA THR A 51 -13.00 -27.76 9.45
C THR A 51 -14.44 -27.48 9.82
N HIS A 52 -15.37 -28.05 9.06
CA HIS A 52 -16.80 -27.98 9.34
C HIS A 52 -17.41 -29.37 9.53
N GLU A 53 -18.51 -29.44 10.26
CA GLU A 53 -19.36 -30.63 10.30
C GLU A 53 -20.00 -30.89 8.93
N LEU A 54 -20.24 -32.16 8.61
CA LEU A 54 -21.15 -32.56 7.54
C LEU A 54 -22.43 -33.11 8.15
N THR A 55 -23.57 -32.56 7.75
CA THR A 55 -24.86 -33.08 8.19
C THR A 55 -25.16 -34.42 7.53
N PRO A 56 -26.08 -35.24 8.08
CA PRO A 56 -26.52 -36.48 7.45
C PRO A 56 -27.10 -36.30 6.03
N SER A 57 -27.58 -35.10 5.70
CA SER A 57 -28.05 -34.74 4.35
C SER A 57 -26.93 -34.25 3.41
N GLY A 58 -25.67 -34.25 3.86
CA GLY A 58 -24.51 -33.82 3.07
C GLY A 58 -24.33 -32.31 2.97
N THR A 59 -24.97 -31.53 3.83
CA THR A 59 -24.78 -30.05 3.86
C THR A 59 -23.68 -29.66 4.85
N ILE A 60 -23.09 -28.48 4.66
CA ILE A 60 -22.07 -27.93 5.58
C ILE A 60 -22.75 -27.46 6.88
N GLY A 61 -22.24 -27.92 8.01
CA GLY A 61 -22.66 -27.56 9.37
C GLY A 61 -21.76 -26.51 10.02
N ALA A 62 -21.73 -26.49 11.35
CA ALA A 62 -20.91 -25.55 12.11
C ALA A 62 -19.41 -25.77 11.88
N GLU A 63 -18.62 -24.72 12.05
CA GLU A 63 -17.17 -24.82 12.16
C GLU A 63 -16.80 -25.58 13.45
N THR A 64 -15.88 -26.53 13.36
CA THR A 64 -15.43 -27.36 14.50
C THR A 64 -13.99 -27.10 14.90
N SER A 65 -13.16 -26.61 13.98
CA SER A 65 -11.77 -26.25 14.25
C SER A 65 -11.22 -25.31 13.18
N VAL A 66 -10.21 -24.54 13.58
CA VAL A 66 -9.46 -23.64 12.71
C VAL A 66 -7.98 -23.75 13.08
N GLU A 67 -7.11 -23.78 12.08
CA GLU A 67 -5.68 -23.96 12.31
C GLU A 67 -4.85 -22.81 11.72
N PRO A 68 -3.95 -22.19 12.50
CA PRO A 68 -3.76 -22.40 13.94
C PRO A 68 -4.90 -21.78 14.76
N GLU A 69 -5.23 -22.35 15.93
CA GLU A 69 -6.30 -21.85 16.80
C GLU A 69 -6.11 -20.36 17.19
N ASP A 70 -4.87 -19.91 17.29
CA ASP A 70 -4.50 -18.56 17.69
C ASP A 70 -4.33 -17.59 16.51
N PHE A 71 -4.70 -17.96 15.28
CA PHE A 71 -4.45 -17.13 14.09
C PHE A 71 -4.98 -15.71 14.29
N ALA A 72 -6.17 -15.55 14.86
CA ALA A 72 -6.79 -14.25 15.09
C ALA A 72 -6.03 -13.32 16.08
N GLN A 73 -5.03 -13.83 16.81
CA GLN A 73 -4.21 -13.06 17.75
C GLN A 73 -2.92 -12.52 17.14
N SER A 74 -2.69 -12.76 15.85
CA SER A 74 -1.48 -12.33 15.14
C SER A 74 -1.78 -11.37 13.99
N LEU A 75 -0.74 -10.67 13.50
CA LEU A 75 -0.79 -9.82 12.32
C LEU A 75 0.24 -10.32 11.32
N VAL A 76 -0.18 -10.52 10.07
CA VAL A 76 0.75 -10.89 9.00
C VAL A 76 1.39 -9.63 8.46
N ARG A 77 2.73 -9.56 8.53
CA ARG A 77 3.54 -8.61 7.76
C ARG A 77 4.17 -9.34 6.58
N PHE A 78 3.59 -9.17 5.39
CA PHE A 78 4.05 -9.78 4.16
C PHE A 78 5.01 -8.85 3.41
N VAL A 79 6.22 -9.33 3.06
CA VAL A 79 7.27 -8.54 2.41
C VAL A 79 7.45 -9.01 0.96
N PRO A 80 6.73 -8.42 -0.02
CA PRO A 80 6.82 -8.86 -1.42
C PRO A 80 8.08 -8.39 -2.14
N THR A 81 8.70 -7.29 -1.72
CA THR A 81 9.87 -6.73 -2.41
C THR A 81 10.69 -5.80 -1.51
N GLY A 82 11.95 -5.63 -1.86
CA GLY A 82 12.87 -4.72 -1.18
C GLY A 82 13.94 -4.21 -2.13
N VAL A 83 14.54 -3.08 -1.77
CA VAL A 83 15.59 -2.41 -2.54
C VAL A 83 16.75 -2.05 -1.63
N VAL A 84 17.95 -2.02 -2.22
CA VAL A 84 19.16 -1.53 -1.58
C VAL A 84 19.64 -0.31 -2.35
N LEU A 85 19.83 0.79 -1.64
CA LEU A 85 20.12 2.10 -2.21
C LEU A 85 21.43 2.60 -1.62
N ASN A 86 22.34 3.08 -2.48
CA ASN A 86 23.48 3.83 -1.97
C ASN A 86 23.02 5.20 -1.44
N TYR A 87 23.91 5.90 -0.73
CA TYR A 87 23.62 7.21 -0.14
C TYR A 87 23.07 8.25 -1.14
N HIS A 88 23.65 8.33 -2.34
CA HIS A 88 23.21 9.30 -3.34
C HIS A 88 21.79 9.00 -3.82
N THR A 89 21.51 7.76 -4.21
CA THR A 89 20.18 7.35 -4.66
C THR A 89 19.13 7.48 -3.54
N ALA A 90 19.49 7.14 -2.30
CA ALA A 90 18.60 7.31 -1.16
C ALA A 90 18.20 8.79 -0.94
N ARG A 91 19.14 9.73 -1.13
CA ARG A 91 18.86 11.17 -1.03
C ARG A 91 17.95 11.68 -2.13
N GLU A 92 18.22 11.31 -3.38
CA GLU A 92 17.38 11.70 -4.52
C GLU A 92 15.96 11.13 -4.37
N LEU A 93 15.85 9.86 -3.96
CA LEU A 93 14.56 9.22 -3.71
C LEU A 93 13.79 9.92 -2.57
N HIS A 94 14.45 10.24 -1.46
CA HIS A 94 13.83 10.98 -0.35
C HIS A 94 13.30 12.34 -0.79
N HIS A 95 14.09 13.10 -1.58
CA HIS A 95 13.66 14.39 -2.09
C HIS A 95 12.42 14.25 -2.97
N TRP A 96 12.47 13.36 -3.96
CA TRP A 96 11.37 13.12 -4.88
C TRP A 96 10.10 12.62 -4.16
N LEU A 97 10.23 11.69 -3.21
CA LEU A 97 9.09 11.24 -2.40
C LEU A 97 8.47 12.39 -1.61
N GLY A 98 9.28 13.27 -1.00
CA GLY A 98 8.79 14.44 -0.29
C GLY A 98 8.02 15.41 -1.19
N GLU A 99 8.44 15.58 -2.44
CA GLU A 99 7.67 16.35 -3.44
C GLU A 99 6.33 15.68 -3.76
N LYS A 100 6.31 14.36 -3.95
CA LYS A 100 5.08 13.62 -4.26
C LYS A 100 4.09 13.56 -3.09
N VAL A 101 4.56 13.47 -1.86
CA VAL A 101 3.70 13.58 -0.67
C VAL A 101 3.02 14.95 -0.63
N ARG A 102 3.75 16.05 -0.88
CA ARG A 102 3.14 17.39 -0.92
C ARG A 102 2.07 17.53 -2.00
N GLU A 103 2.28 16.93 -3.17
CA GLU A 103 1.26 16.87 -4.23
C GLU A 103 0.00 16.11 -3.76
N LEU A 104 0.18 14.96 -3.10
CA LEU A 104 -0.93 14.15 -2.55
C LEU A 104 -1.70 14.90 -1.46
N ASP A 105 -1.01 15.58 -0.55
CA ASP A 105 -1.63 16.37 0.52
C ASP A 105 -2.53 17.47 -0.04
N ALA A 106 -2.06 18.18 -1.06
CA ALA A 106 -2.84 19.22 -1.73
C ALA A 106 -4.11 18.65 -2.39
N LEU A 107 -4.01 17.45 -2.99
CA LEU A 107 -5.17 16.76 -3.56
C LEU A 107 -6.20 16.36 -2.50
N GLU A 108 -5.76 15.82 -1.36
CA GLU A 108 -6.66 15.44 -0.27
C GLU A 108 -7.34 16.66 0.37
N GLN A 109 -6.61 17.76 0.57
CA GLN A 109 -7.19 19.02 1.04
C GLN A 109 -8.26 19.56 0.08
N HIS A 110 -7.98 19.54 -1.22
CA HIS A 110 -8.95 19.97 -2.23
C HIS A 110 -10.21 19.09 -2.23
N LYS A 111 -10.06 17.77 -2.17
CA LYS A 111 -11.20 16.83 -2.05
C LYS A 111 -12.01 17.08 -0.78
N ALA A 112 -11.36 17.33 0.35
CA ALA A 112 -12.04 17.63 1.60
C ALA A 112 -12.86 18.92 1.51
N ALA A 113 -12.30 19.98 0.90
CA ALA A 113 -12.99 21.24 0.69
C ALA A 113 -14.22 21.08 -0.21
N LEU A 114 -14.12 20.32 -1.30
CA LEU A 114 -15.27 20.03 -2.18
C LEU A 114 -16.37 19.25 -1.47
N ARG A 115 -16.01 18.24 -0.65
CA ARG A 115 -16.98 17.48 0.15
C ARG A 115 -17.71 18.37 1.16
N ALA A 116 -16.98 19.27 1.82
CA ALA A 116 -17.57 20.20 2.79
C ALA A 116 -18.55 21.19 2.12
N ALA A 117 -18.19 21.71 0.94
CA ALA A 117 -19.07 22.60 0.17
C ALA A 117 -20.35 21.90 -0.33
N ALA A 118 -20.26 20.61 -0.68
CA ALA A 118 -21.41 19.82 -1.11
C ALA A 118 -22.35 19.37 0.04
N GLN A 119 -21.93 19.51 1.30
CA GLN A 119 -22.68 19.11 2.49
C GLN A 119 -23.39 20.27 3.20
N GLN A 120 -23.24 21.52 2.73
CA GLN A 120 -24.04 22.65 3.21
C GLN A 120 -25.43 22.58 2.53
N PRO A 121 -26.53 22.36 3.28
CA PRO A 121 -27.87 22.46 2.70
C PRO A 121 -28.09 23.90 2.25
N GLY A 122 -28.74 24.08 1.09
CA GLY A 122 -29.28 25.39 0.73
C GLY A 122 -30.25 25.84 1.83
N ASP A 123 -30.04 27.04 2.36
CA ASP A 123 -31.08 27.80 3.05
C ASP A 123 -32.21 28.04 2.04
N GLU A 124 -33.12 27.07 1.90
CA GLU A 124 -34.41 27.26 1.24
C GLU A 124 -35.52 27.26 2.30
N ASP A 125 -36.23 28.39 2.30
CA ASP A 125 -37.60 28.61 2.78
C ASP A 125 -37.91 28.54 4.27
N VAL A 126 -37.76 29.70 4.94
CA VAL A 126 -38.79 30.20 5.85
C VAL A 126 -39.13 31.64 5.48
N GLN A 127 -39.96 31.84 4.45
CA GLN A 127 -40.79 33.04 4.33
C GLN A 127 -42.23 32.67 4.71
N HIS A 128 -42.67 33.24 5.84
CA HIS A 128 -44.07 33.32 6.26
C HIS A 128 -44.80 34.42 5.51
#